data_AF-A0A7X9Q2P8-F1
#
_entry.id   AF-A0A7X9Q2P8-F1
#
_cell.length_a   1.000
_cell.length_b   1.000
_cell.length_c   1.000
_cell.angle_alpha   90.00
_cell.angle_beta   90.00
_cell.angle_gamma   90.00
#
_symmetry.space_group_name_H-M   'P 1'
#
loop_
_entity.id
_entity.type
_entity.pdbx_description
1 polymer ?
#
loop_
_entity_poly.entity_id
_entity_poly.type
_entity_poly.pdbx_seq_one_letter_code
_entity_poly.pdbx_strand_id
1 'polypeptide(L)'
;MLAEYDRCSEPGEKGALLRREGLYSSIITDWRRQHREGILVVTEGRASEGGRGAPSANEVARLRHENERLKIKLAKAEAIIEVQGKVHALLEQLSKSADNDDS
;
A
#
# COMPACT_ATOMS: atom_id res chain seq x y z
N MET A 1 -3.46 -11.44 22.87
CA MET A 1 -4.29 -12.65 22.69
C MET A 1 -3.50 -13.85 22.16
N LEU A 2 -2.89 -13.85 20.95
CA LEU A 2 -2.17 -15.04 20.45
C LEU A 2 -1.05 -15.52 21.40
N ALA A 3 -0.28 -14.59 21.95
CA ALA A 3 0.75 -14.91 22.96
C ALA A 3 0.16 -15.47 24.28
N GLU A 4 -1.06 -15.11 24.64
CA GLU A 4 -1.76 -15.67 25.81
C GLU A 4 -2.23 -17.10 25.52
N TYR A 5 -2.81 -17.31 24.32
CA TYR A 5 -3.18 -18.64 23.83
C TYR A 5 -1.98 -19.60 23.75
N ASP A 6 -0.81 -19.10 23.36
CA ASP A 6 0.43 -19.89 23.27
C ASP A 6 1.04 -20.18 24.66
N ARG A 7 0.77 -19.35 25.68
CA ARG A 7 1.17 -19.59 27.07
C ARG A 7 0.25 -20.58 27.79
N CYS A 8 -0.96 -20.80 27.31
CA CYS A 8 -1.88 -21.78 27.90
C CYS A 8 -1.30 -23.19 27.81
N SER A 9 -1.14 -23.83 28.97
CA SER A 9 -0.46 -25.11 29.15
C SER A 9 -1.35 -26.17 29.80
N GLU A 10 -2.41 -25.76 30.50
CA GLU A 10 -3.32 -26.69 31.17
C GLU A 10 -4.40 -27.25 30.22
N PRO A 11 -4.86 -28.50 30.45
CA PRO A 11 -5.99 -29.07 29.71
C PRO A 11 -7.23 -28.18 29.83
N GLY A 12 -7.77 -27.75 28.68
CA GLY A 12 -9.00 -26.94 28.62
C GLY A 12 -8.80 -25.43 28.78
N GLU A 13 -7.61 -24.96 29.17
CA GLU A 13 -7.31 -23.53 29.35
C GLU A 13 -7.49 -22.75 28.06
N LYS A 14 -7.00 -23.29 26.93
CA LYS A 14 -7.20 -22.74 25.59
C LYS A 14 -8.69 -22.62 25.24
N GLY A 15 -9.48 -23.62 25.59
CA GLY A 15 -10.93 -23.62 25.34
C GLY A 15 -11.69 -22.64 26.25
N ALA A 16 -11.22 -22.43 27.48
CA ALA A 16 -11.77 -21.43 28.39
C ALA A 16 -11.45 -20.00 27.91
N LEU A 17 -10.21 -19.76 27.50
CA LEU A 17 -9.76 -18.49 26.90
C LEU A 17 -10.59 -18.14 25.67
N LEU A 18 -10.75 -19.07 24.73
CA LEU A 18 -11.55 -18.85 23.52
C LEU A 18 -13.02 -18.51 23.82
N ARG A 19 -13.63 -19.19 24.79
CA ARG A 19 -15.01 -18.89 25.22
C ARG A 19 -15.12 -17.52 25.89
N ARG A 20 -14.14 -17.13 26.72
CA ARG A 20 -14.10 -15.81 27.37
C ARG A 20 -14.07 -14.67 26.35
N GLU A 21 -13.28 -14.84 25.30
CA GLU A 21 -13.14 -13.84 24.23
C GLU A 21 -14.21 -13.98 23.13
N GLY A 22 -15.05 -15.03 23.15
CA GLY A 22 -16.07 -15.29 22.14
C GLY A 22 -15.51 -15.71 20.77
N LEU A 23 -14.35 -16.37 20.74
CA LEU A 23 -13.57 -16.65 19.53
C LEU A 23 -13.54 -18.14 19.18
N TYR A 24 -13.47 -18.42 17.88
CA TYR A 24 -13.32 -19.78 17.36
C TYR A 24 -11.85 -20.14 17.12
N SER A 25 -11.51 -21.42 17.21
CA SER A 25 -10.15 -21.95 17.00
C SER A 25 -9.60 -21.69 15.59
N SER A 26 -10.47 -21.51 14.59
CA SER A 26 -10.11 -21.12 13.23
C SER A 26 -9.38 -19.77 13.19
N ILE A 27 -9.81 -18.80 14.02
CA ILE A 27 -9.20 -17.47 14.10
C ILE A 27 -7.75 -17.55 14.61
N ILE A 28 -7.48 -18.43 15.59
CA ILE A 28 -6.11 -18.67 16.09
C ILE A 28 -5.21 -19.23 14.98
N THR A 29 -5.75 -20.15 14.18
CA THR A 29 -5.01 -20.78 13.08
C THR A 29 -4.65 -19.75 12.02
N ASP A 30 -5.60 -18.88 11.68
CA ASP A 30 -5.37 -17.77 10.75
C ASP A 30 -4.35 -16.76 11.29
N TRP A 31 -4.43 -16.38 12.57
CA TRP A 31 -3.45 -15.48 13.17
C TRP A 31 -2.04 -16.08 13.24
N ARG A 32 -1.91 -17.39 13.50
CA ARG A 32 -0.61 -18.08 13.43
C ARG A 32 -0.04 -18.08 12.02
N ARG A 33 -0.88 -18.27 10.99
CA ARG A 33 -0.46 -18.16 9.58
C ARG A 33 0.01 -16.73 9.28
N GLN A 34 -0.79 -15.73 9.62
CA GLN A 34 -0.45 -14.31 9.44
C GLN A 34 0.82 -13.90 10.18
N HIS A 35 1.06 -14.43 11.39
CA HIS A 35 2.28 -14.19 12.16
C HIS A 35 3.51 -14.77 11.46
N ARG A 36 3.43 -16.01 10.93
CA ARG A 36 4.52 -16.63 10.18
C ARG A 36 4.84 -15.89 8.87
N GLU A 37 3.81 -15.34 8.23
CA GLU A 37 3.93 -14.54 7.01
C GLU A 37 4.37 -13.09 7.26
N GLY A 38 4.51 -12.68 8.54
CA GLY A 38 4.90 -11.31 8.92
C GLY A 38 3.84 -10.25 8.64
N ILE A 39 2.59 -10.66 8.41
CA ILE A 39 1.46 -9.78 8.05
C ILE A 39 0.46 -9.57 9.19
N LEU A 40 0.67 -10.21 10.36
CA LEU A 40 -0.18 -10.02 11.53
C LEU A 40 0.03 -8.61 12.10
N VAL A 41 -0.93 -7.73 11.86
CA VAL A 41 -0.97 -6.41 12.51
C VAL A 41 -1.67 -6.56 13.85
N VAL A 42 -0.92 -6.46 14.94
CA VAL A 42 -1.48 -6.43 16.30
C VAL A 42 -2.05 -5.04 16.54
N THR A 43 -3.35 -4.86 16.31
CA THR A 43 -4.05 -3.68 16.82
C THR A 43 -4.60 -4.01 18.20
N GLU A 44 -3.96 -3.48 19.24
CA GLU A 44 -4.54 -3.49 20.57
C GLU A 44 -5.81 -2.61 20.53
N GLY A 45 -6.98 -3.22 20.74
CA GLY A 45 -8.21 -2.48 21.03
C GLY A 45 -9.20 -2.22 19.90
N ARG A 46 -9.20 -2.98 18.78
CA ARG A 46 -10.33 -2.90 17.84
C ARG A 46 -11.09 -4.21 17.73
N ALA A 47 -12.07 -4.37 18.63
CA ALA A 47 -13.24 -5.16 18.33
C ALA A 47 -13.86 -4.61 17.03
N SER A 48 -13.93 -5.48 16.01
CA SER A 48 -14.82 -5.42 14.85
C SER A 48 -15.40 -4.04 14.49
N GLU A 49 -14.70 -3.29 13.64
CA GLU A 49 -15.33 -2.24 12.83
C GLU A 49 -14.61 -2.17 11.47
N GLY A 50 -15.26 -2.69 10.42
CA GLY A 50 -14.81 -2.51 9.04
C GLY A 50 -13.54 -3.27 8.68
N GLY A 51 -13.64 -4.60 8.60
CA GLY A 51 -12.56 -5.50 8.20
C GLY A 51 -11.96 -5.16 6.83
N ARG A 52 -10.91 -4.34 6.83
CA ARG A 52 -9.83 -4.46 5.86
C ARG A 52 -8.61 -4.92 6.65
N GLY A 53 -8.41 -6.23 6.67
CA GLY A 53 -7.14 -6.82 7.10
C GLY A 53 -5.99 -6.17 6.32
N ALA A 54 -4.78 -6.25 6.87
CA ALA A 54 -3.59 -5.74 6.20
C ALA A 54 -3.52 -6.25 4.74
N PRO A 55 -3.09 -5.42 3.78
CA PRO A 55 -3.00 -5.84 2.39
C PRO A 55 -2.14 -7.11 2.27
N SER A 56 -2.61 -8.09 1.49
CA SER A 56 -1.83 -9.31 1.27
C SER A 56 -0.48 -8.96 0.63
N ALA A 57 0.55 -9.77 0.87
CA ALA A 57 1.88 -9.56 0.27
C ALA A 57 1.81 -9.44 -1.27
N ASN A 58 0.91 -10.21 -1.90
CA ASN A 58 0.64 -10.15 -3.33
C ASN A 58 0.05 -8.79 -3.76
N GLU A 59 -0.87 -8.22 -2.97
CA GLU A 59 -1.44 -6.91 -3.25
C GLU A 59 -0.39 -5.81 -3.11
N VAL A 60 0.46 -5.89 -2.08
CA VAL A 60 1.59 -4.95 -1.91
C VAL A 60 2.55 -5.04 -3.10
N ALA A 61 2.90 -6.24 -3.55
CA ALA A 61 3.77 -6.43 -4.70
C ALA A 61 3.15 -5.88 -6.00
N ARG A 62 1.86 -6.14 -6.23
CA ARG A 62 1.11 -5.61 -7.37
C ARG A 62 1.08 -4.08 -7.36
N LEU A 63 0.73 -3.49 -6.23
CA LEU A 63 0.66 -2.03 -6.07
C LEU A 63 2.03 -1.38 -6.25
N ARG A 64 3.12 -2.00 -5.76
CA ARG A 64 4.49 -1.51 -5.99
C ARG A 64 4.87 -1.53 -7.47
N HIS A 65 4.58 -2.62 -8.17
CA HIS A 65 4.86 -2.73 -9.59
C HIS A 65 4.06 -1.70 -10.41
N GLU A 66 2.77 -1.51 -10.08
CA GLU A 66 1.94 -0.51 -10.74
C GLU A 66 2.43 0.91 -10.44
N ASN A 67 2.82 1.21 -9.20
CA ASN A 67 3.37 2.50 -8.82
C ASN A 67 4.63 2.84 -9.62
N GLU A 68 5.53 1.87 -9.77
CA GLU A 68 6.76 2.05 -10.55
C GLU A 68 6.44 2.31 -12.03
N ARG A 69 5.55 1.51 -12.61
CA ARG A 69 5.09 1.72 -13.99
C ARG A 69 4.47 3.11 -14.18
N LEU A 70 3.66 3.58 -13.23
CA LEU A 70 3.03 4.89 -13.29
C LEU A 70 4.05 6.03 -13.14
N LYS A 71 5.05 5.89 -12.28
CA LYS A 71 6.15 6.87 -12.15
C LYS A 71 6.93 7.03 -13.44
N ILE A 72 7.25 5.93 -14.13
CA ILE A 72 7.92 5.98 -15.43
C ILE A 72 7.07 6.72 -16.48
N LYS A 73 5.76 6.46 -16.51
CA LYS A 73 4.84 7.16 -17.42
C LYS A 73 4.75 8.64 -17.10
N LEU A 74 4.70 9.00 -15.81
CA LEU A 74 4.66 10.38 -15.36
C LEU A 74 5.92 11.13 -15.78
N ALA A 75 7.10 10.58 -15.50
CA ALA A 75 8.38 11.18 -15.89
C ALA A 75 8.47 11.41 -17.41
N LYS A 76 7.97 10.48 -18.22
CA LYS A 76 7.90 10.65 -19.68
C LYS A 76 6.95 11.79 -20.08
N ALA A 77 5.79 11.88 -19.45
CA ALA A 77 4.83 12.95 -19.73
C ALA A 77 5.39 14.33 -19.36
N GLU A 78 6.05 14.43 -18.21
CA GLU A 78 6.73 15.64 -17.75
C GLU A 78 7.83 16.08 -18.73
N ALA A 79 8.66 15.15 -19.22
CA ALA A 79 9.67 15.44 -20.22
C ALA A 79 9.09 15.95 -21.55
N ILE A 80 7.95 15.39 -21.98
CA ILE A 80 7.24 15.86 -23.19
C ILE A 80 6.75 17.29 -22.99
N ILE A 81 6.13 17.59 -21.84
CA ILE A 81 5.64 18.93 -21.50
C ILE A 81 6.80 19.93 -21.48
N GLU A 82 7.94 19.57 -20.89
CA GLU A 82 9.13 20.41 -20.87
C GLU A 82 9.63 20.73 -22.29
N VAL A 83 9.74 19.72 -23.15
CA VAL A 83 10.15 19.92 -24.55
C VAL A 83 9.17 20.80 -25.30
N GLN A 84 7.86 20.58 -25.14
CA GLN A 84 6.82 21.43 -25.74
C GLN A 84 6.94 22.88 -25.28
N GLY A 85 7.18 23.12 -23.98
CA GLY A 85 7.41 24.46 -23.44
C GLY A 85 8.64 25.14 -24.06
N LYS A 86 9.77 24.42 -24.19
CA LYS A 86 10.98 24.94 -24.83
C LYS A 86 10.77 25.27 -26.31
N VAL A 87 10.08 24.41 -27.05
CA VAL A 87 9.75 24.65 -28.47
C VAL A 87 8.86 25.87 -28.61
N HIS A 88 7.84 26.02 -27.77
CA HIS A 88 6.96 27.20 -27.79
C HIS A 88 7.74 28.50 -27.54
N ALA A 89 8.61 28.52 -26.54
CA ALA A 89 9.46 29.67 -26.25
C ALA A 89 10.40 30.02 -27.43
N LEU A 90 11.00 29.01 -28.08
CA LEU A 90 11.84 29.22 -29.26
C LEU A 90 11.05 29.81 -30.43
N LEU A 91 9.83 29.30 -30.68
CA LEU A 91 8.96 29.83 -31.73
C LEU A 91 8.56 31.29 -31.46
N GLU A 92 8.29 31.63 -30.20
CA GLU A 92 7.99 33.02 -29.80
C GLU A 92 9.17 33.95 -30.04
N GLN A 93 10.40 33.50 -29.74
CA GLN A 93 11.62 34.26 -30.02
C GLN A 93 11.83 34.48 -31.51
N LEU A 94 11.66 33.44 -32.33
CA LEU A 94 11.81 33.52 -33.79
C LEU A 94 10.78 34.46 -34.43
N SER A 95 9.53 34.41 -33.94
CA SER A 95 8.47 35.33 -34.40
C SER A 95 8.81 36.78 -34.08
N LYS A 96 9.29 37.07 -32.85
CA LYS A 96 9.71 38.43 -32.46
C LYS A 96 10.92 38.92 -33.25
N SER A 97 11.89 38.06 -33.56
CA SER A 97 13.03 38.47 -34.40
C SER A 97 12.62 38.77 -35.84
N ALA A 98 11.66 38.02 -36.40
CA ALA A 98 11.16 38.25 -37.75
C ALA A 98 10.41 39.59 -37.87
N ASP A 99 9.57 39.95 -36.89
CA ASP A 99 8.87 41.24 -36.88
C ASP A 99 9.84 42.45 -36.76
N ASN A 100 11.01 42.27 -36.13
CA ASN A 100 12.00 43.33 -35.97
C ASN A 100 12.87 43.57 -37.21
N ASP A 101 13.03 42.57 -38.10
CA ASP A 101 13.81 42.70 -39.34
C ASP A 101 12.99 43.35 -40.48
N ASP A 102 11.66 43.36 -40.39
CA ASP A 102 10.74 43.96 -41.38
C ASP A 102 10.39 45.45 -41.08
N SER A 103 11.01 46.07 -40.07
CA SER A 103 10.78 47.48 -39.66
C SER A 103 11.94 48.44 -39.94
#